data_AF-A0A953R1T6-F1
#
_entry.id   AF-A0A953R1T6-F1
#
_cell.length_a   1.000
_cell.length_b   1.000
_cell.length_c   1.000
_cell.angle_alpha   90.00
_cell.angle_beta   90.00
_cell.angle_gamma   90.00
#
_symmetry.space_group_name_H-M   'P 1'
#
loop_
_entity.id
_entity.type
_entity.pdbx_description
1 polymer ?
#
loop_
_entity_poly.entity_id
_entity_poly.type
_entity_poly.pdbx_seq_one_letter_code
_entity_poly.pdbx_strand_id
1 'polypeptide(L)'
;MGLLLAILASPGLAGGRASAAEPASPPQPESGQSATTPRIQVRRYRADAAILLLGITIFRRSGVGGGQASVEETRDGVSTRKTLFFAAGSDPSRAHGLNRLGWIREIVRDSASSPAEVTYFGVLTSSPEESLEHAKRSIATPASGRSLYSAVSGRNTTGHSRSAITHFDLPSSANWSDQRLIEAAQSTFQGNVTWRETSWPGIQNQIPPTFLLELATLLSLRAPHAAGRYVYAEQEYLLELDAPQRKPGAKADRFLTVHGKIQNRLTGRQTTFLLSMEDTPGSIVPVRIEYQPRAFLRLVFEAVPA
;
A
#
# COMPACT_ATOMS: atom_id res chain seq x y z
N MET A 1 -6.13 -5.46 -1.65
CA MET A 1 -5.02 -6.36 -2.00
C MET A 1 -4.76 -6.52 -3.50
N GLY A 2 -5.63 -6.16 -4.44
CA GLY A 2 -5.34 -6.12 -5.90
C GLY A 2 -4.67 -4.80 -6.23
N LEU A 3 -4.95 -3.81 -5.39
CA LEU A 3 -4.14 -2.64 -5.09
C LEU A 3 -2.64 -2.93 -4.90
N LEU A 4 -2.27 -4.11 -4.38
CA LEU A 4 -0.88 -4.55 -4.16
C LEU A 4 -0.50 -5.83 -4.94
N LEU A 5 -1.45 -6.72 -5.25
CA LEU A 5 -1.29 -7.98 -5.99
C LEU A 5 -1.32 -7.78 -7.51
N ALA A 6 -1.78 -6.63 -8.03
CA ALA A 6 -1.60 -6.31 -9.45
C ALA A 6 -0.13 -6.01 -9.80
N ILE A 7 0.77 -6.06 -8.80
CA ILE A 7 2.12 -5.52 -8.90
C ILE A 7 3.24 -6.55 -9.07
N LEU A 8 3.00 -7.84 -8.86
CA LEU A 8 4.08 -8.82 -8.82
C LEU A 8 3.80 -10.00 -9.77
N ALA A 9 4.24 -9.91 -11.03
CA ALA A 9 4.36 -11.07 -11.93
C ALA A 9 5.52 -10.91 -12.95
N SER A 10 6.50 -11.81 -12.82
CA SER A 10 7.49 -12.31 -13.81
C SER A 10 8.89 -11.64 -13.97
N PRO A 11 10.01 -12.42 -13.97
CA PRO A 11 11.37 -11.93 -14.18
C PRO A 11 12.10 -12.42 -15.46
N GLY A 12 13.10 -11.65 -15.94
CA GLY A 12 14.09 -12.01 -16.98
C GLY A 12 15.43 -11.25 -16.77
N LEU A 13 16.54 -11.79 -17.28
CA LEU A 13 17.93 -11.70 -16.79
C LEU A 13 18.88 -10.71 -17.53
N ALA A 14 20.11 -10.61 -16.97
CA ALA A 14 21.37 -10.00 -17.44
C ALA A 14 21.54 -8.50 -17.16
N GLY A 15 22.64 -7.96 -16.61
CA GLY A 15 23.95 -8.47 -16.23
C GLY A 15 24.97 -7.33 -16.44
N GLY A 16 25.58 -6.79 -15.38
CA GLY A 16 26.58 -5.72 -15.52
C GLY A 16 27.11 -5.18 -14.18
N ARG A 17 28.43 -5.04 -14.08
CA ARG A 17 29.23 -4.86 -12.86
C ARG A 17 29.28 -3.42 -12.32
N ALA A 18 29.62 -3.38 -11.03
CA ALA A 18 29.79 -2.29 -10.07
C ALA A 18 30.77 -1.15 -10.44
N SER A 19 30.63 -0.01 -9.75
CA SER A 19 31.73 0.55 -8.95
C SER A 19 31.23 1.51 -7.87
N ALA A 20 31.88 1.46 -6.71
CA ALA A 20 31.61 2.23 -5.50
C ALA A 20 32.46 3.51 -5.44
N ALA A 21 31.96 4.53 -4.74
CA ALA A 21 32.78 5.59 -4.16
C ALA A 21 32.22 5.99 -2.79
N GLU A 22 33.12 5.97 -1.81
CA GLU A 22 32.94 6.21 -0.37
C GLU A 22 33.24 7.70 -0.02
N PRO A 23 33.17 8.17 1.24
CA PRO A 23 32.29 9.27 1.63
C PRO A 23 33.05 10.56 1.98
N ALA A 24 32.36 11.70 1.96
CA ALA A 24 32.86 12.95 2.54
C ALA A 24 32.07 13.32 3.81
N SER A 25 32.83 13.53 4.89
CA SER A 25 32.41 13.86 6.25
C SER A 25 31.79 15.27 6.41
N PRO A 26 31.06 15.54 7.51
CA PRO A 26 30.04 16.59 7.58
C PRO A 26 30.51 17.91 8.23
N PRO A 27 29.90 19.06 7.93
CA PRO A 27 29.95 20.24 8.79
C PRO A 27 28.76 20.32 9.76
N GLN A 28 29.08 20.90 10.92
CA GLN A 28 28.34 21.07 12.16
C GLN A 28 27.14 22.05 12.09
N PRO A 29 26.26 22.05 13.12
CA PRO A 29 24.90 22.56 13.02
C PRO A 29 24.80 24.05 13.37
N GLU A 30 24.21 24.82 12.47
CA GLU A 30 23.72 26.16 12.79
C GLU A 30 22.30 26.09 13.37
N SER A 31 22.22 26.69 14.54
CA SER A 31 21.09 26.91 15.42
C SER A 31 19.89 27.63 14.78
N GLY A 32 18.68 27.17 15.12
CA GLY A 32 17.45 27.97 15.05
C GLY A 32 16.36 27.38 14.16
N GLN A 33 15.89 26.17 14.45
CA GLN A 33 14.68 25.64 13.81
C GLN A 33 13.54 25.59 14.83
N SER A 34 12.54 26.45 14.64
CA SER A 34 11.23 26.29 15.26
C SER A 34 10.67 24.93 14.86
N ALA A 35 10.71 23.98 15.78
CA ALA A 35 10.16 22.64 15.57
C ALA A 35 8.67 22.76 15.24
N THR A 36 8.31 22.51 13.98
CA THR A 36 6.92 22.46 13.55
C THR A 36 6.33 21.16 14.06
N THR A 37 5.22 21.23 14.81
CA THR A 37 4.54 20.04 15.35
C THR A 37 4.22 19.04 14.23
N PRO A 38 4.54 17.74 14.41
CA PRO A 38 4.27 16.73 13.39
C PRO A 38 2.76 16.61 13.14
N ARG A 39 2.37 16.59 11.86
CA ARG A 39 0.97 16.33 11.48
C ARG A 39 0.78 14.82 11.34
N ILE A 40 0.03 14.23 12.26
CA ILE A 40 -0.18 12.78 12.33
C ILE A 40 -1.67 12.47 12.21
N GLN A 41 -2.03 11.62 11.26
CA GLN A 41 -3.34 10.96 11.16
C GLN A 41 -3.12 9.46 11.27
N VAL A 42 -3.74 8.80 12.24
CA VAL A 42 -3.65 7.35 12.43
C VAL A 42 -5.06 6.81 12.59
N ARG A 43 -5.32 5.66 11.97
CA ARG A 43 -6.58 4.93 12.15
C ARG A 43 -6.32 3.45 12.21
N ARG A 44 -6.98 2.79 13.17
CA ARG A 44 -7.01 1.33 13.30
C ARG A 44 -8.31 0.80 12.72
N TYR A 45 -8.26 -0.42 12.21
CA TYR A 45 -9.39 -1.08 11.57
C TYR A 45 -9.66 -2.46 12.15
N ARG A 46 -10.94 -2.83 12.18
CA ARG A 46 -11.40 -4.22 12.25
C ARG A 46 -11.59 -4.74 10.84
N ALA A 47 -11.09 -5.93 10.54
CA ALA A 47 -11.36 -6.59 9.27
C ALA A 47 -12.57 -7.53 9.38
N ASP A 48 -13.50 -7.43 8.44
CA ASP A 48 -14.62 -8.33 8.23
C ASP A 48 -14.45 -9.02 6.86
N ALA A 49 -14.88 -10.28 6.74
CA ALA A 49 -14.87 -11.02 5.48
C ALA A 49 -16.28 -11.46 5.08
N ALA A 50 -16.55 -11.46 3.77
CA ALA A 50 -17.79 -11.95 3.19
C ALA A 50 -17.50 -12.81 1.96
N ILE A 51 -18.21 -13.94 1.83
CA ILE A 51 -18.22 -14.77 0.64
C ILE A 51 -19.45 -14.43 -0.19
N LEU A 52 -19.20 -14.19 -1.48
CA LEU A 52 -20.17 -13.81 -2.47
C LEU A 52 -20.43 -14.98 -3.42
N LEU A 53 -21.68 -15.21 -3.76
CA LEU A 53 -22.12 -16.07 -4.87
C LEU A 53 -22.95 -15.20 -5.80
N LEU A 54 -22.51 -15.04 -7.05
CA LEU A 54 -23.15 -14.15 -8.03
C LEU A 54 -23.37 -12.71 -7.52
N GLY A 55 -22.43 -12.20 -6.71
CA GLY A 55 -22.50 -10.88 -6.09
C GLY A 55 -23.33 -10.80 -4.81
N ILE A 56 -24.06 -11.86 -4.45
CA ILE A 56 -24.88 -11.92 -3.24
C ILE A 56 -24.05 -12.47 -2.09
N THR A 57 -24.09 -11.82 -0.92
CA THR A 57 -23.40 -12.31 0.29
C THR A 57 -24.11 -13.54 0.83
N ILE A 58 -23.46 -14.70 0.74
CA ILE A 58 -23.98 -15.97 1.27
C ILE A 58 -23.38 -16.33 2.63
N PHE A 59 -22.24 -15.74 2.97
CA PHE A 59 -21.58 -15.93 4.26
C PHE A 59 -20.85 -14.64 4.65
N ARG A 60 -20.93 -14.25 5.93
CA ARG A 60 -20.21 -13.11 6.47
C ARG A 60 -19.67 -13.46 7.84
N ARG A 61 -18.46 -12.98 8.13
CA ARG A 61 -17.84 -13.04 9.44
C ARG A 61 -17.21 -11.71 9.80
N SER A 62 -17.55 -11.19 10.96
CA SER A 62 -16.94 -9.99 11.52
C SER A 62 -15.67 -10.31 12.31
N GLY A 63 -14.77 -9.34 12.42
CA GLY A 63 -13.59 -9.45 13.29
C GLY A 63 -12.63 -10.56 12.91
N VAL A 64 -12.51 -10.86 11.61
CA VAL A 64 -11.56 -11.86 11.09
C VAL A 64 -10.12 -11.38 11.10
N GLY A 65 -9.86 -10.12 11.48
CA GLY A 65 -8.53 -9.54 11.53
C GLY A 65 -8.58 -8.06 11.82
N GLY A 66 -7.59 -7.32 11.33
CA GLY A 66 -7.51 -5.87 11.54
C GLY A 66 -6.54 -5.18 10.62
N GLY A 67 -6.27 -3.93 10.92
CA GLY A 67 -5.26 -3.15 10.21
C GLY A 67 -5.04 -1.78 10.81
N GLN A 68 -4.17 -1.02 10.17
CA GLN A 68 -3.84 0.35 10.48
C GLN A 68 -3.50 1.10 9.20
N ALA A 69 -3.90 2.37 9.13
CA ALA A 69 -3.45 3.33 8.14
C ALA A 69 -2.94 4.56 8.86
N SER A 70 -1.88 5.17 8.35
CA SER A 70 -1.42 6.44 8.89
C SER A 70 -0.71 7.31 7.87
N VAL A 71 -0.79 8.61 8.12
CA VAL A 71 0.01 9.63 7.47
C VAL A 71 0.69 10.45 8.55
N GLU A 72 2.00 10.54 8.45
CA GLU A 72 2.83 11.35 9.34
C GLU A 72 3.66 12.30 8.49
N GLU A 73 3.59 13.59 8.78
CA GLU A 73 4.38 14.63 8.13
C GLU A 73 5.18 15.38 9.18
N THR A 74 6.48 15.46 8.94
CA THR A 74 7.47 16.13 9.78
C THR A 74 8.22 17.15 8.93
N ARG A 75 8.44 18.34 9.50
CA ARG A 75 9.22 19.40 8.85
C ARG A 75 10.37 19.79 9.77
N ASP A 76 11.56 19.75 9.21
CA ASP A 76 12.82 20.12 9.87
C ASP A 76 13.50 21.18 8.98
N GLY A 77 13.19 22.45 9.25
CA GLY A 77 13.65 23.58 8.46
C GLY A 77 13.14 23.53 7.03
N VAL A 78 14.07 23.39 6.08
CA VAL A 78 13.77 23.23 4.63
C VAL A 78 13.55 21.79 4.20
N SER A 79 13.71 20.83 5.11
CA SER A 79 13.49 19.41 4.84
C SER A 79 12.08 19.00 5.28
N THR A 80 11.39 18.27 4.41
CA THR A 80 10.11 17.64 4.74
C THR A 80 10.21 16.13 4.59
N ARG A 81 9.61 15.42 5.52
CA ARG A 81 9.48 13.97 5.46
C ARG A 81 8.03 13.60 5.69
N LYS A 82 7.47 12.87 4.73
CA LYS A 82 6.11 12.32 4.78
C LYS A 82 6.16 10.80 4.77
N THR A 83 5.65 10.16 5.81
CA THR A 83 5.51 8.71 5.91
C THR A 83 4.05 8.34 5.71
N LEU A 84 3.80 7.49 4.71
CA LEU A 84 2.50 6.92 4.40
C LEU A 84 2.56 5.43 4.73
N PHE A 85 1.55 4.94 5.44
CA PHE A 85 1.54 3.57 5.92
C PHE A 85 0.14 2.96 5.80
N PHE A 86 0.11 1.70 5.37
CA PHE A 86 -1.06 0.86 5.45
C PHE A 86 -0.64 -0.58 5.73
N ALA A 87 -1.23 -1.20 6.74
CA ALA A 87 -1.14 -2.63 6.95
C ALA A 87 -2.51 -3.17 7.31
N ALA A 88 -2.88 -4.30 6.74
CA ALA A 88 -4.11 -4.97 7.10
C ALA A 88 -4.03 -6.44 6.75
N GLY A 89 -4.72 -7.27 7.52
CA GLY A 89 -4.82 -8.67 7.20
C GLY A 89 -5.83 -9.40 8.05
N SER A 90 -6.17 -10.60 7.59
CA SER A 90 -6.85 -11.57 8.42
C SER A 90 -5.91 -12.08 9.52
N ASP A 91 -6.51 -12.45 10.64
CA ASP A 91 -5.88 -13.19 11.71
C ASP A 91 -6.27 -14.66 11.51
N PRO A 92 -5.31 -15.54 11.14
CA PRO A 92 -5.59 -16.95 10.85
C PRO A 92 -6.35 -17.67 11.97
N SER A 93 -6.14 -17.29 13.24
CA SER A 93 -6.85 -17.86 14.39
C SER A 93 -8.34 -17.50 14.42
N ARG A 94 -8.71 -16.36 13.84
CA ARG A 94 -10.10 -15.86 13.77
C ARG A 94 -10.74 -16.05 12.40
N ALA A 95 -9.94 -16.24 11.35
CA ALA A 95 -10.38 -16.30 9.97
C ALA A 95 -10.41 -17.73 9.37
N HIS A 96 -10.19 -18.76 10.20
CA HIS A 96 -10.31 -20.18 9.88
C HIS A 96 -9.65 -20.61 8.56
N GLY A 97 -8.43 -20.12 8.31
CA GLY A 97 -7.64 -20.49 7.14
C GLY A 97 -7.45 -19.37 6.11
N LEU A 98 -8.25 -18.30 6.16
CA LEU A 98 -7.98 -17.10 5.38
C LEU A 98 -6.69 -16.46 5.89
N ASN A 99 -5.63 -16.52 5.10
CA ASN A 99 -4.36 -15.85 5.36
C ASN A 99 -4.08 -14.84 4.25
N ARG A 100 -4.73 -13.67 4.35
CA ARG A 100 -4.54 -12.55 3.44
C ARG A 100 -4.01 -11.38 4.22
N LEU A 101 -2.83 -10.94 3.87
CA LEU A 101 -2.14 -9.84 4.54
C LEU A 101 -1.46 -8.95 3.53
N GLY A 102 -1.49 -7.66 3.82
CA GLY A 102 -0.71 -6.64 3.14
C GLY A 102 -0.12 -5.68 4.15
N TRP A 103 1.11 -5.27 3.92
CA TRP A 103 1.82 -4.24 4.66
C TRP A 103 2.57 -3.39 3.64
N ILE A 104 2.47 -2.07 3.74
CA ILE A 104 3.15 -1.13 2.84
C ILE A 104 3.50 0.14 3.61
N ARG A 105 4.71 0.64 3.39
CA ARG A 105 5.19 1.92 3.87
C ARG A 105 5.91 2.65 2.75
N GLU A 106 5.56 3.91 2.57
CA GLU A 106 6.21 4.83 1.64
C GLU A 106 6.74 6.02 2.43
N ILE A 107 7.96 6.46 2.15
CA ILE A 107 8.60 7.60 2.79
C ILE A 107 9.04 8.54 1.69
N VAL A 108 8.41 9.71 1.64
CA VAL A 108 8.80 10.82 0.79
C VAL A 108 9.76 11.69 1.59
N ARG A 109 10.90 12.02 0.99
CA ARG A 109 11.83 13.01 1.51
C ARG A 109 12.03 14.08 0.45
N ASP A 110 11.82 15.31 0.86
CA ASP A 110 12.12 16.49 0.08
C ASP A 110 13.03 17.39 0.91
N SER A 111 14.12 17.85 0.33
CA SER A 111 15.08 18.69 1.01
C SER A 111 15.73 19.62 0.00
N ALA A 112 16.03 20.85 0.43
CA ALA A 112 16.78 21.80 -0.39
C ALA A 112 18.22 21.33 -0.70
N SER A 113 18.80 20.46 0.14
CA SER A 113 20.20 20.03 0.03
C SER A 113 20.40 18.65 -0.62
N SER A 114 19.34 17.90 -0.89
CA SER A 114 19.42 16.57 -1.50
C SER A 114 18.29 16.37 -2.51
N PRO A 115 18.50 15.65 -3.63
CA PRO A 115 17.43 15.33 -4.55
C PRO A 115 16.27 14.66 -3.82
N ALA A 116 15.06 15.16 -4.05
CA ALA A 116 13.87 14.56 -3.49
C ALA A 116 13.76 13.08 -3.92
N GLU A 117 13.27 12.25 -3.00
CA GLU A 117 13.15 10.81 -3.20
C GLU A 117 11.89 10.26 -2.57
N VAL A 118 11.42 9.14 -3.11
CA VAL A 118 10.38 8.33 -2.48
C VAL A 118 10.90 6.91 -2.33
N THR A 119 11.00 6.43 -1.10
CA THR A 119 11.34 5.04 -0.81
C THR A 119 10.09 4.26 -0.41
N TYR A 120 10.00 3.00 -0.78
CA TYR A 120 8.88 2.15 -0.40
C TYR A 120 9.32 0.74 -0.03
N PHE A 121 8.56 0.15 0.87
CA PHE A 121 8.69 -1.25 1.27
C PHE A 121 7.29 -1.85 1.41
N GLY A 122 7.11 -3.06 0.88
CA GLY A 122 5.82 -3.74 0.95
C GLY A 122 5.99 -5.24 1.15
N VAL A 123 5.03 -5.84 1.85
CA VAL A 123 4.94 -7.28 2.09
C VAL A 123 3.50 -7.72 1.85
N LEU A 124 3.32 -8.86 1.19
CA LEU A 124 2.01 -9.45 0.99
C LEU A 124 2.06 -10.97 0.98
N THR A 125 0.98 -11.60 1.45
CA THR A 125 0.77 -13.04 1.27
C THR A 125 0.60 -13.37 -0.21
N SER A 126 1.46 -14.22 -0.75
CA SER A 126 1.31 -14.82 -2.08
C SER A 126 0.15 -15.81 -1.98
N SER A 127 -1.02 -15.42 -2.51
CA SER A 127 -2.26 -16.10 -2.16
C SER A 127 -2.37 -17.52 -2.75
N PRO A 128 -2.81 -18.52 -1.97
CA PRO A 128 -3.04 -19.88 -2.47
C PRO A 128 -4.44 -20.08 -3.10
N GLU A 129 -5.41 -19.18 -2.91
CA GLU A 129 -6.80 -19.43 -3.35
C GLU A 129 -7.04 -19.10 -4.84
N GLU A 130 -7.09 -20.16 -5.65
CA GLU A 130 -7.41 -20.12 -7.09
C GLU A 130 -8.90 -20.28 -7.39
N SER A 131 -9.73 -20.79 -6.47
CA SER A 131 -11.15 -21.11 -6.71
C SER A 131 -12.09 -20.85 -5.52
N LEU A 132 -13.40 -20.75 -5.79
CA LEU A 132 -14.48 -20.62 -4.79
C LEU A 132 -14.47 -21.79 -3.79
N GLU A 133 -14.25 -23.01 -4.28
CA GLU A 133 -14.18 -24.22 -3.45
C GLU A 133 -12.92 -24.25 -2.58
N HIS A 134 -11.81 -23.66 -3.06
CA HIS A 134 -10.63 -23.46 -2.22
C HIS A 134 -10.91 -22.43 -1.13
N ALA A 135 -11.60 -21.32 -1.45
CA ALA A 135 -11.95 -20.31 -0.47
C ALA A 135 -12.95 -20.80 0.61
N LYS A 136 -13.93 -21.63 0.23
CA LYS A 136 -14.82 -22.29 1.21
C LYS A 136 -14.04 -23.26 2.10
N ARG A 137 -13.16 -24.09 1.54
CA ARG A 137 -12.31 -25.03 2.30
C ARG A 137 -11.34 -24.31 3.23
N SER A 138 -10.73 -23.21 2.79
CA SER A 138 -9.87 -22.34 3.59
C SER A 138 -10.62 -21.46 4.58
N ILE A 139 -11.95 -21.55 4.68
CA ILE A 139 -12.74 -21.00 5.79
C ILE A 139 -13.23 -22.12 6.71
N ALA A 140 -13.35 -23.34 6.19
CA ALA A 140 -13.77 -24.51 6.97
C ALA A 140 -12.60 -25.15 7.75
N THR A 141 -11.36 -24.96 7.31
CA THR A 141 -10.19 -25.69 7.83
C THR A 141 -9.12 -24.72 8.35
N PRO A 142 -8.62 -24.87 9.59
CA PRO A 142 -7.53 -24.05 10.12
C PRO A 142 -6.29 -24.08 9.21
N ALA A 143 -5.65 -22.92 9.00
CA ALA A 143 -4.39 -22.87 8.28
C ALA A 143 -3.32 -23.67 9.05
N SER A 144 -2.76 -24.70 8.40
CA SER A 144 -1.62 -25.46 8.90
C SER A 144 -0.45 -25.33 7.93
N GLY A 145 0.77 -25.23 8.46
CA GLY A 145 2.00 -25.19 7.67
C GLY A 145 2.62 -23.80 7.49
N ARG A 146 3.19 -23.57 6.31
CA ARG A 146 3.86 -22.31 5.94
C ARG A 146 3.05 -21.58 4.88
N SER A 147 3.17 -20.26 4.86
CA SER A 147 2.61 -19.41 3.82
C SER A 147 3.74 -18.68 3.12
N LEU A 148 3.61 -18.57 1.79
CA LEU A 148 4.54 -17.82 0.96
C LEU A 148 4.16 -16.34 0.98
N TYR A 149 5.18 -15.50 1.11
CA TYR A 149 5.07 -14.05 1.09
C TYR A 149 5.97 -13.49 0.00
N SER A 150 5.51 -12.43 -0.63
CA SER A 150 6.33 -11.59 -1.51
C SER A 150 6.67 -10.30 -0.78
N ALA A 151 7.92 -9.89 -0.82
CA ALA A 151 8.37 -8.59 -0.35
C ALA A 151 8.93 -7.76 -1.50
N VAL A 152 8.77 -6.46 -1.43
CA VAL A 152 9.26 -5.51 -2.42
C VAL A 152 9.92 -4.34 -1.71
N SER A 153 11.05 -3.90 -2.24
CA SER A 153 11.72 -2.67 -1.83
C SER A 153 12.03 -1.85 -3.07
N GLY A 154 11.85 -0.54 -2.97
CA GLY A 154 12.22 0.35 -4.05
C GLY A 154 12.42 1.79 -3.65
N ARG A 155 12.97 2.54 -4.59
CA ARG A 155 13.30 3.96 -4.49
C ARG A 155 13.03 4.62 -5.83
N ASN A 156 12.28 5.69 -5.82
CA ASN A 156 12.04 6.55 -6.96
C ASN A 156 12.77 7.88 -6.74
N THR A 157 13.49 8.32 -7.76
CA THR A 157 14.14 9.63 -7.86
C THR A 157 13.67 10.30 -9.15
N THR A 158 14.11 11.52 -9.42
CA THR A 158 13.74 12.25 -10.65
C THR A 158 13.95 11.37 -11.89
N GLY A 159 12.88 11.08 -12.63
CA GLY A 159 12.90 10.30 -13.87
C GLY A 159 13.30 8.81 -13.76
N HIS A 160 13.58 8.29 -12.56
CA HIS A 160 14.11 6.94 -12.37
C HIS A 160 13.44 6.19 -11.22
N SER A 161 13.30 4.87 -11.35
CA SER A 161 12.92 3.97 -10.27
C SER A 161 13.89 2.81 -10.18
N ARG A 162 14.26 2.43 -8.96
CA ARG A 162 15.01 1.22 -8.66
C ARG A 162 14.20 0.34 -7.71
N SER A 163 14.00 -0.93 -8.03
CA SER A 163 13.28 -1.85 -7.15
C SER A 163 13.79 -3.28 -7.23
N ALA A 164 13.38 -4.08 -6.25
CA ALA A 164 13.55 -5.51 -6.24
C ALA A 164 12.40 -6.19 -5.53
N ILE A 165 12.13 -7.44 -5.93
CA ILE A 165 11.12 -8.31 -5.33
C ILE A 165 11.82 -9.57 -4.84
N THR A 166 11.51 -9.97 -3.60
CA THR A 166 11.97 -11.22 -3.00
C THR A 166 10.79 -12.04 -2.49
N HIS A 167 11.04 -13.31 -2.21
CA HIS A 167 10.03 -14.23 -1.68
C HIS A 167 10.58 -14.93 -0.45
N PHE A 168 9.71 -15.22 0.50
CA PHE A 168 10.07 -15.91 1.73
C PHE A 168 8.85 -16.60 2.33
N ASP A 169 9.08 -17.64 3.12
CA ASP A 169 8.01 -18.35 3.81
C ASP A 169 8.02 -18.04 5.30
N LEU A 170 6.84 -17.95 5.91
CA LEU A 170 6.68 -17.92 7.37
C LEU A 170 5.57 -18.89 7.81
N PRO A 171 5.49 -19.23 9.12
CA PRO A 171 4.36 -19.96 9.64
C PRO A 171 3.04 -19.30 9.24
N SER A 172 2.04 -20.10 8.86
CA SER A 172 0.72 -19.61 8.45
C SER A 172 -0.05 -18.88 9.54
N SER A 173 0.47 -18.85 10.77
CA SER A 173 -0.02 -18.08 11.91
C SER A 173 0.50 -16.63 11.96
N ALA A 174 1.46 -16.26 11.09
CA ALA A 174 1.98 -14.90 11.04
C ALA A 174 0.86 -13.91 10.69
N ASN A 175 0.85 -12.78 11.40
CA ASN A 175 -0.19 -11.75 11.27
C ASN A 175 0.42 -10.41 10.81
N TRP A 176 -0.44 -9.46 10.43
CA TRP A 176 -0.03 -8.17 9.83
C TRP A 176 0.70 -7.24 10.80
N SER A 177 0.56 -7.50 12.11
CA SER A 177 1.23 -6.77 13.18
C SER A 177 2.46 -7.50 13.72
N ASP A 178 2.81 -8.67 13.19
CA ASP A 178 3.95 -9.45 13.64
C ASP A 178 5.24 -8.78 13.16
N GLN A 179 6.07 -8.30 14.08
CA GLN A 179 7.34 -7.68 13.77
C GLN A 179 8.28 -8.65 13.02
N ARG A 180 8.20 -9.95 13.32
CA ARG A 180 9.01 -10.99 12.67
C ARG A 180 8.73 -11.08 11.17
N LEU A 181 7.51 -10.75 10.74
CA LEU A 181 7.16 -10.69 9.33
C LEU A 181 8.00 -9.64 8.60
N ILE A 182 8.14 -8.46 9.19
CA ILE A 182 8.87 -7.34 8.59
C ILE A 182 10.38 -7.60 8.66
N GLU A 183 10.87 -8.12 9.77
CA GLU A 183 12.28 -8.50 9.92
C GLU A 183 12.69 -9.59 8.91
N ALA A 184 11.87 -10.65 8.77
CA ALA A 184 12.10 -11.70 7.77
C ALA A 184 12.09 -11.13 6.35
N ALA A 185 11.08 -10.30 6.02
CA ALA A 185 10.98 -9.65 4.72
C ALA A 185 12.15 -8.69 4.43
N GLN A 186 12.72 -8.03 5.43
CA GLN A 186 13.88 -7.16 5.26
C GLN A 186 15.17 -7.96 5.10
N SER A 187 15.31 -9.07 5.82
CA SER A 187 16.49 -9.93 5.76
C SER A 187 16.73 -10.51 4.36
N THR A 188 15.67 -10.74 3.58
CA THR A 188 15.79 -11.23 2.20
C THR A 188 16.47 -10.22 1.27
N PHE A 189 16.48 -8.93 1.62
CA PHE A 189 17.17 -7.88 0.86
C PHE A 189 18.63 -7.67 1.25
N GLN A 190 19.12 -8.33 2.30
CA GLN A 190 20.53 -8.28 2.70
C GLN A 190 21.40 -9.27 1.90
N GLY A 191 20.79 -10.24 1.21
CA GLY A 191 21.47 -11.19 0.36
C GLY A 191 21.73 -10.67 -1.06
N ASN A 192 22.06 -11.60 -1.97
CA ASN A 192 22.22 -11.29 -3.39
C ASN A 192 20.86 -11.06 -4.05
N VAL A 193 20.42 -9.81 -4.07
CA VAL A 193 19.16 -9.39 -4.69
C VAL A 193 19.41 -8.75 -6.05
N THR A 194 18.63 -9.18 -7.05
CA THR A 194 18.60 -8.54 -8.36
C THR A 194 17.77 -7.26 -8.30
N TRP A 195 18.45 -6.13 -8.09
CA TRP A 195 17.86 -4.81 -8.26
C TRP A 195 17.74 -4.46 -9.72
N ARG A 196 16.60 -3.87 -10.08
CA ARG A 196 16.30 -3.43 -11.43
C ARG A 196 16.07 -1.94 -11.44
N GLU A 197 16.45 -1.33 -12.54
CA GLU A 197 16.39 0.11 -12.74
C GLU A 197 15.62 0.40 -14.01
N THR A 198 14.68 1.34 -13.90
CA THR A 198 13.83 1.76 -15.00
C THR A 198 13.87 3.28 -15.10
N SER A 199 14.11 3.76 -16.30
CA SER A 199 14.01 5.19 -16.64
C SER A 199 12.63 5.50 -17.19
N TRP A 200 12.05 6.62 -16.77
CA TRP A 200 10.70 7.06 -17.10
C TRP A 200 10.75 8.35 -17.94
N PRO A 201 11.05 8.26 -19.25
CA PRO A 201 11.30 9.44 -20.09
C PRO A 201 10.08 10.36 -20.27
N GLY A 202 8.86 9.87 -20.00
CA GLY A 202 7.63 10.66 -20.02
C GLY A 202 7.36 11.44 -18.73
N ILE A 203 8.18 11.27 -17.69
CA ILE A 203 8.05 11.93 -16.38
C ILE A 203 9.31 12.82 -16.21
N GLN A 204 9.40 13.88 -17.02
CA GLN A 204 10.57 14.76 -17.00
C GLN A 204 10.53 15.68 -15.77
N ASN A 205 11.65 15.74 -15.05
CA ASN A 205 11.85 16.57 -13.85
C ASN A 205 10.89 16.30 -12.67
N GLN A 206 10.26 15.12 -12.64
CA GLN A 206 9.43 14.70 -11.51
C GLN A 206 9.84 13.31 -11.03
N ILE A 207 9.61 13.06 -9.74
CA ILE A 207 9.77 11.73 -9.16
C ILE A 207 8.51 10.95 -9.51
N PRO A 208 8.61 9.78 -10.16
CA PRO A 208 7.45 8.92 -10.37
C PRO A 208 6.79 8.63 -9.01
N PRO A 209 5.51 8.98 -8.81
CA PRO A 209 4.88 8.81 -7.51
C PRO A 209 4.67 7.31 -7.24
N THR A 210 4.68 6.96 -5.95
CA THR A 210 4.35 5.62 -5.48
C THR A 210 2.86 5.52 -5.16
N PHE A 211 2.39 4.31 -4.86
CA PHE A 211 0.96 4.03 -4.77
C PHE A 211 0.23 4.85 -3.69
N LEU A 212 0.68 4.80 -2.43
CA LEU A 212 0.03 5.55 -1.34
C LEU A 212 0.21 7.05 -1.52
N LEU A 213 1.35 7.49 -2.06
CA LEU A 213 1.61 8.89 -2.37
C LEU A 213 0.59 9.42 -3.38
N GLU A 214 0.41 8.73 -4.50
CA GLU A 214 -0.55 9.13 -5.53
C GLU A 214 -1.98 9.09 -4.99
N LEU A 215 -2.34 8.04 -4.25
CA LEU A 215 -3.65 7.94 -3.60
C LEU A 215 -3.91 9.11 -2.65
N ALA A 216 -2.93 9.46 -1.80
CA ALA A 216 -3.04 10.57 -0.87
C ALA A 216 -3.15 11.92 -1.60
N THR A 217 -2.41 12.11 -2.69
CA THR A 217 -2.48 13.30 -3.54
C THR A 217 -3.87 13.44 -4.13
N LEU A 218 -4.39 12.42 -4.81
CA LEU A 218 -5.71 12.46 -5.45
C LEU A 218 -6.85 12.62 -4.43
N LEU A 219 -6.77 11.95 -3.28
CA LEU A 219 -7.77 12.11 -2.20
C LEU A 219 -7.78 13.52 -1.59
N SER A 220 -6.64 14.22 -1.62
CA SER A 220 -6.53 15.60 -1.13
C SER A 220 -7.19 16.62 -2.07
N LEU A 221 -7.27 16.32 -3.37
CA LEU A 221 -7.89 17.20 -4.36
C LEU A 221 -9.40 17.37 -4.14
N ARG A 222 -10.07 16.37 -3.53
CA ARG A 222 -11.54 16.35 -3.33
C ARG A 222 -12.34 16.57 -4.62
N ALA A 223 -11.77 16.22 -5.76
CA ALA A 223 -12.44 16.34 -7.06
C ALA A 223 -13.46 15.21 -7.25
N PRO A 224 -14.57 15.45 -7.97
CA PRO A 224 -15.53 14.39 -8.33
C PRO A 224 -14.91 13.27 -9.17
N HIS A 225 -13.92 13.60 -9.98
CA HIS A 225 -13.09 12.65 -10.70
C HIS A 225 -11.65 13.11 -10.60
N ALA A 226 -10.74 12.20 -10.25
CA ALA A 226 -9.31 12.45 -10.18
C ALA A 226 -8.57 11.22 -10.68
N ALA A 227 -7.54 11.42 -11.51
CA ALA A 227 -6.75 10.34 -12.06
C ALA A 227 -5.27 10.71 -12.06
N GLY A 228 -4.42 9.71 -11.88
CA GLY A 228 -2.99 9.88 -11.93
C GLY A 228 -2.25 8.56 -12.12
N ARG A 229 -0.95 8.65 -12.40
CA ARG A 229 -0.10 7.49 -12.68
C ARG A 229 0.83 7.27 -11.51
N TYR A 230 1.09 6.02 -11.16
CA TYR A 230 2.11 5.69 -10.17
C TYR A 230 2.99 4.54 -10.65
N VAL A 231 4.22 4.49 -10.13
CA VAL A 231 5.19 3.43 -10.39
C VAL A 231 5.41 2.63 -9.13
N TYR A 232 5.35 1.31 -9.26
CA TYR A 232 5.64 0.38 -8.18
C TYR A 232 6.17 -0.93 -8.75
N ALA A 233 7.27 -1.43 -8.20
CA ALA A 233 7.97 -2.63 -8.66
C ALA A 233 8.20 -2.64 -10.19
N GLU A 234 8.83 -1.57 -10.71
CA GLU A 234 9.09 -1.29 -12.13
C GLU A 234 7.88 -1.20 -13.06
N GLN A 235 6.67 -1.33 -12.54
CA GLN A 235 5.46 -1.28 -13.35
C GLN A 235 4.72 0.03 -13.13
N GLU A 236 4.09 0.48 -14.21
CA GLU A 236 3.26 1.65 -14.19
C GLU A 236 1.78 1.29 -14.10
N TYR A 237 1.07 2.08 -13.30
CA TYR A 237 -0.34 1.93 -13.04
C TYR A 237 -1.07 3.24 -13.25
N LEU A 238 -2.32 3.14 -13.69
CA LEU A 238 -3.29 4.23 -13.62
C LEU A 238 -4.13 4.04 -12.35
N LEU A 239 -4.26 5.09 -11.55
CA LEU A 239 -5.17 5.19 -10.42
C LEU A 239 -6.24 6.23 -10.75
N GLU A 240 -7.50 5.82 -10.69
CA GLU A 240 -8.66 6.67 -10.89
C GLU A 240 -9.54 6.64 -9.63
N LEU A 241 -10.00 7.81 -9.22
CA LEU A 241 -10.91 8.03 -8.11
C LEU A 241 -12.15 8.76 -8.60
N ASP A 242 -13.32 8.22 -8.29
CA ASP A 242 -14.63 8.81 -8.59
C ASP A 242 -15.38 9.04 -7.27
N ALA A 243 -15.82 10.27 -7.04
CA ALA A 243 -16.59 10.69 -5.87
C ALA A 243 -17.89 11.36 -6.32
N PRO A 244 -19.01 11.17 -5.59
CA PRO A 244 -20.27 11.79 -5.93
C PRO A 244 -20.14 13.32 -5.89
N GLN A 245 -20.72 13.99 -6.89
CA GLN A 245 -20.81 15.45 -6.86
C GLN A 245 -21.71 15.91 -5.71
N ARG A 246 -21.19 16.78 -4.85
CA ARG A 246 -22.00 17.47 -3.85
C ARG A 246 -23.00 18.38 -4.58
N LYS A 247 -24.30 18.10 -4.39
CA LYS A 247 -25.34 19.02 -4.85
C LYS A 247 -25.31 20.30 -4.01
N PRO A 248 -25.34 21.50 -4.61
CA PRO A 248 -25.48 22.74 -3.87
C PRO A 248 -26.70 22.69 -2.94
N GLY A 249 -26.51 22.95 -1.64
CA GLY A 249 -27.60 22.97 -0.64
C GLY A 249 -27.99 21.62 -0.04
N ALA A 250 -27.38 20.50 -0.46
CA ALA A 250 -27.55 19.23 0.25
C ALA A 250 -26.89 19.30 1.64
N LYS A 251 -27.53 18.68 2.65
CA LYS A 251 -26.88 18.48 3.95
C LYS A 251 -25.55 17.77 3.72
N ALA A 252 -24.47 18.28 4.31
CA ALA A 252 -23.18 17.62 4.23
C ALA A 252 -23.32 16.23 4.85
N ASP A 253 -23.27 15.19 4.01
CA ASP A 253 -23.11 13.83 4.51
C ASP A 253 -21.81 13.80 5.31
N ARG A 254 -21.85 13.15 6.47
CA ARG A 254 -20.65 13.00 7.31
C ARG A 254 -19.53 12.26 6.56
N PHE A 255 -19.90 11.42 5.59
CA PHE A 255 -18.98 10.58 4.86
C PHE A 255 -19.10 10.74 3.34
N LEU A 256 -17.95 10.83 2.68
CA LEU A 256 -17.81 10.81 1.24
C LEU A 256 -17.38 9.41 0.79
N THR A 257 -18.17 8.76 -0.07
CA THR A 257 -17.78 7.47 -0.67
C THR A 257 -17.03 7.72 -1.97
N VAL A 258 -15.79 7.22 -2.04
CA VAL A 258 -14.90 7.32 -3.19
C VAL A 258 -14.71 5.92 -3.79
N HIS A 259 -15.01 5.80 -5.07
CA HIS A 259 -14.76 4.61 -5.87
C HIS A 259 -13.36 4.69 -6.45
N GLY A 260 -12.53 3.69 -6.19
CA GLY A 260 -11.18 3.62 -6.69
C GLY A 260 -11.01 2.49 -7.71
N LYS A 261 -10.24 2.77 -8.76
CA LYS A 261 -9.88 1.82 -9.81
C LYS A 261 -8.38 1.92 -10.08
N ILE A 262 -7.72 0.77 -10.11
CA ILE A 262 -6.32 0.64 -10.52
C ILE A 262 -6.27 -0.18 -11.78
N GLN A 263 -5.49 0.27 -12.75
CA GLN A 263 -5.18 -0.48 -13.96
C GLN A 263 -3.68 -0.62 -14.12
N ASN A 264 -3.21 -1.86 -14.23
CA ASN A 264 -1.85 -2.16 -14.64
C ASN A 264 -1.70 -1.81 -16.14
N ARG A 265 -0.77 -0.92 -16.48
CA ARG A 265 -0.61 -0.45 -17.87
C ARG A 265 0.03 -1.48 -18.80
N LEU A 266 0.80 -2.41 -18.24
CA LEU A 266 1.43 -3.49 -18.99
C LEU A 266 0.44 -4.63 -19.28
N THR A 267 -0.30 -5.08 -18.27
CA THR A 267 -1.18 -6.26 -18.38
C THR A 267 -2.64 -5.92 -18.67
N GLY A 268 -3.04 -4.65 -18.54
CA GLY A 268 -4.44 -4.21 -18.63
C GLY A 268 -5.32 -4.63 -17.45
N ARG A 269 -4.79 -5.41 -16.49
CA ARG A 269 -5.55 -5.94 -15.35
C ARG A 269 -6.06 -4.80 -14.47
N GLN A 270 -7.34 -4.88 -14.11
CA GLN A 270 -8.00 -3.92 -13.24
C GLN A 270 -8.25 -4.45 -11.84
N THR A 271 -8.23 -3.55 -10.85
CA THR A 271 -8.71 -3.78 -9.50
C THR A 271 -9.55 -2.60 -9.04
N THR A 272 -10.69 -2.87 -8.42
CA THR A 272 -11.54 -1.84 -7.80
C THR A 272 -11.51 -1.92 -6.28
N PHE A 273 -11.82 -0.80 -5.64
CA PHE A 273 -11.97 -0.66 -4.20
C PHE A 273 -12.91 0.50 -3.87
N LEU A 274 -13.43 0.54 -2.65
CA LEU A 274 -14.25 1.64 -2.14
C LEU A 274 -13.61 2.19 -0.89
N LEU A 275 -13.60 3.51 -0.77
CA LEU A 275 -13.18 4.22 0.42
C LEU A 275 -14.36 5.04 0.93
N SER A 276 -14.71 4.93 2.20
CA SER A 276 -15.53 5.95 2.85
C SER A 276 -14.61 6.87 3.64
N MET A 277 -14.70 8.17 3.37
CA MET A 277 -13.86 9.23 3.94
C MET A 277 -14.69 10.10 4.86
N GLU A 278 -14.10 10.67 5.91
CA GLU A 278 -14.73 11.82 6.57
C GLU A 278 -14.72 13.00 5.62
N ASP A 279 -15.85 13.68 5.50
CA ASP A 279 -16.00 14.83 4.61
C ASP A 279 -15.48 16.12 5.26
N THR A 280 -14.25 16.04 5.77
CA THR A 280 -13.52 17.12 6.42
C THR A 280 -12.26 17.46 5.61
N PRO A 281 -11.91 18.74 5.45
CA PRO A 281 -10.67 19.13 4.76
C PRO A 281 -9.43 18.45 5.36
N GLY A 282 -8.57 17.92 4.50
CA GLY A 282 -7.32 17.28 4.90
C GLY A 282 -7.43 15.85 5.48
N SER A 283 -8.62 15.27 5.60
CA SER A 283 -8.80 13.85 5.99
C SER A 283 -8.49 12.94 4.80
N ILE A 284 -7.33 12.27 4.83
CA ILE A 284 -6.89 11.38 3.74
C ILE A 284 -6.81 9.92 4.17
N VAL A 285 -7.02 9.65 5.46
CA VAL A 285 -7.18 8.29 5.97
C VAL A 285 -8.67 7.92 5.89
N PRO A 286 -9.07 6.81 5.23
CA PRO A 286 -10.47 6.39 5.11
C PRO A 286 -11.05 5.87 6.44
N VAL A 287 -12.33 6.12 6.72
CA VAL A 287 -13.04 5.46 7.85
C VAL A 287 -13.44 4.03 7.51
N ARG A 288 -13.56 3.72 6.23
CA ARG A 288 -13.92 2.40 5.74
C ARG A 288 -13.20 2.12 4.43
N ILE A 289 -12.72 0.89 4.28
CA ILE A 289 -12.09 0.41 3.05
C ILE A 289 -12.78 -0.89 2.68
N GLU A 290 -13.40 -0.95 1.49
CA GLU A 290 -13.87 -2.20 0.92
C GLU A 290 -13.02 -2.60 -0.26
N TYR A 291 -12.77 -3.90 -0.34
CA TYR A 291 -11.96 -4.44 -1.40
C TYR A 291 -12.38 -5.89 -1.70
N GLN A 292 -12.51 -6.20 -2.99
CA GLN A 292 -12.96 -7.51 -3.47
C GLN A 292 -11.81 -8.23 -4.20
N PRO A 293 -11.01 -9.06 -3.50
CA PRO A 293 -9.87 -9.75 -4.12
C PRO A 293 -10.17 -10.75 -5.19
N ARG A 294 -11.37 -11.32 -5.13
CA ARG A 294 -11.89 -12.33 -6.05
C ARG A 294 -13.37 -12.05 -6.20
N ALA A 295 -13.96 -12.48 -7.30
CA ALA A 295 -15.40 -12.33 -7.54
C ALA A 295 -16.25 -12.86 -6.36
N PHE A 296 -15.74 -13.85 -5.62
CA PHE A 296 -16.41 -14.48 -4.50
C PHE A 296 -15.97 -14.02 -3.11
N LEU A 297 -14.97 -13.15 -2.95
CA LEU A 297 -14.45 -12.76 -1.63
C LEU A 297 -14.40 -11.25 -1.52
N ARG A 298 -15.06 -10.69 -0.50
CA ARG A 298 -15.03 -9.28 -0.14
C ARG A 298 -14.45 -9.12 1.26
N LEU A 299 -13.53 -8.17 1.40
CA LEU A 299 -12.95 -7.74 2.67
C LEU A 299 -13.38 -6.31 2.95
N VAL A 300 -13.78 -6.05 4.20
CA VAL A 300 -14.17 -4.72 4.67
C VAL A 300 -13.32 -4.39 5.88
N PHE A 301 -12.66 -3.23 5.86
CA PHE A 301 -11.91 -2.70 6.98
C PHE A 301 -12.66 -1.50 7.53
N GLU A 302 -13.23 -1.66 8.72
CA GLU A 302 -14.04 -0.64 9.39
C GLU A 302 -13.22 0.02 10.48
N ALA A 303 -13.21 1.35 10.55
CA ALA A 303 -12.52 2.08 11.62
C ALA A 303 -13.04 1.64 12.98
N VAL A 304 -12.12 1.40 13.92
CA VAL A 304 -12.48 1.27 15.33
C VAL A 304 -12.39 2.64 16.01
N PRO A 305 -13.28 2.94 16.99
CA PRO A 305 -13.11 4.12 17.83
C PRO A 305 -11.72 4.13 18.47
N ALA A 306 -11.16 5.34 18.62
CA ALA A 306 -9.89 5.55 19.30
C ALA A 306 -10.00 5.25 20.79
#